data_AF-A0A7J9Q750-F1
#
_entry.id   AF-A0A7J9Q750-F1
#
_cell.length_a   1.000
_cell.length_b   1.000
_cell.length_c   1.000
_cell.angle_alpha   90.00
_cell.angle_beta   90.00
_cell.angle_gamma   90.00
#
_symmetry.space_group_name_H-M   'P 1'
#
loop_
_entity.id
_entity.type
_entity.pdbx_description
1 polymer ?
#
loop_
_entity_poly.entity_id
_entity_poly.type
_entity_poly.pdbx_seq_one_letter_code
_entity_poly.pdbx_strand_id
1 'polypeptide(L)'
;YNDLMDFTEEFFKTIIKQTFGTLKIKFQGNEINFSGKWPKIDYTKIIKEKTGIDLNKEDTKEKLISAIRKKGLKIDIDENLGRGRVMDQLYKQYVRPNLIQPCFLINHPIDISPLAKKHKDNPKLTQRFQLLVAGSEIVNAFTELNDPIDQRERFEEQMKLREAGDEEAQMIDEDFIESLEIGLPPTGGFGMGIDRFFAILTDQDTVREVVLFPMMKPEEEKRD
;
A
#
# COMPACT_ATOMS: atom_id res chain seq x y z
N TYR A 1 -10.81 -8.34 -6.66
CA TYR A 1 -9.67 -7.43 -6.93
C TYR A 1 -9.34 -7.25 -8.42
N ASN A 2 -9.49 -8.25 -9.30
CA ASN A 2 -9.27 -8.05 -10.75
C ASN A 2 -10.26 -7.04 -11.35
N ASP A 3 -11.55 -7.17 -11.05
CA ASP A 3 -12.58 -6.24 -11.54
C ASP A 3 -12.32 -4.81 -11.02
N LEU A 4 -11.79 -4.68 -9.80
CA LEU A 4 -11.38 -3.40 -9.25
C LEU A 4 -10.18 -2.79 -9.99
N MET A 5 -9.23 -3.59 -10.49
CA MET A 5 -8.14 -3.05 -11.32
C MET A 5 -8.69 -2.52 -12.66
N ASP A 6 -9.60 -3.26 -13.29
CA ASP A 6 -10.22 -2.83 -14.55
C ASP A 6 -11.04 -1.54 -14.34
N PHE A 7 -11.85 -1.50 -13.27
CA PHE A 7 -12.56 -0.29 -12.83
C PHE A 7 -11.60 0.88 -12.57
N THR A 8 -10.48 0.63 -11.88
CA THR A 8 -9.51 1.68 -11.56
C THR A 8 -8.91 2.27 -12.83
N GLU A 9 -8.50 1.44 -13.79
CA GLU A 9 -7.97 1.97 -15.06
C GLU A 9 -8.99 2.86 -15.78
N GLU A 10 -10.23 2.38 -15.92
CA GLU A 10 -11.29 3.11 -16.61
C GLU A 10 -11.63 4.42 -15.91
N PHE A 11 -11.79 4.38 -14.59
CA PHE A 11 -12.12 5.54 -13.75
C PHE A 11 -11.10 6.67 -13.93
N PHE A 12 -9.80 6.36 -13.75
CA PHE A 12 -8.73 7.36 -13.87
C PHE A 12 -8.58 7.88 -15.30
N LYS A 13 -8.58 7.00 -16.31
CA LYS A 13 -8.48 7.41 -17.71
C LYS A 13 -9.63 8.35 -18.09
N THR A 14 -10.84 8.05 -17.63
CA THR A 14 -12.02 8.88 -17.90
C THR A 14 -11.86 10.26 -17.30
N ILE A 15 -11.53 10.36 -16.00
CA ILE A 15 -11.35 11.65 -15.31
C ILE A 15 -10.25 12.48 -15.97
N ILE A 16 -9.07 11.88 -16.21
CA ILE A 16 -7.93 12.59 -16.78
C ILE A 16 -8.26 13.08 -18.19
N LYS A 17 -8.88 12.23 -19.02
CA LYS A 17 -9.24 12.59 -20.38
C LYS A 17 -10.30 13.70 -20.43
N GLN A 18 -11.30 13.65 -19.56
CA GLN A 18 -12.36 14.67 -19.49
C GLN A 18 -11.82 16.01 -18.98
N THR A 19 -10.93 16.01 -18.00
CA THR A 19 -10.40 17.24 -17.40
C THR A 19 -9.30 17.89 -18.25
N PHE A 20 -8.38 17.10 -18.81
CA PHE A 20 -7.18 17.62 -19.49
C PHE A 20 -7.21 17.44 -21.01
N GLY A 21 -8.20 16.74 -21.56
CA GLY A 21 -8.28 16.43 -22.99
C GLY A 21 -7.20 15.45 -23.49
N THR A 22 -6.32 14.97 -22.62
CA THR A 22 -5.20 14.06 -22.90
C THR A 22 -5.10 12.99 -21.80
N LEU A 23 -4.33 11.92 -22.04
CA LEU A 23 -3.96 10.92 -21.03
C LEU A 23 -2.48 11.02 -20.62
N LYS A 24 -1.83 12.11 -21.01
CA LYS A 24 -0.44 12.41 -20.69
C LYS A 24 -0.39 13.68 -19.86
N ILE A 25 0.22 13.60 -18.69
CA ILE A 25 0.44 14.75 -17.81
C ILE A 25 1.92 14.91 -17.53
N LYS A 26 2.32 16.07 -17.04
CA LYS A 26 3.66 16.32 -16.52
C LYS A 26 3.61 16.36 -15.01
N PHE A 27 4.59 15.73 -14.37
CA PHE A 27 4.78 15.79 -12.94
C PHE A 27 6.28 15.79 -12.63
N GLN A 28 6.77 16.85 -12.01
CA GLN A 28 8.15 17.00 -11.53
C GLN A 28 9.18 16.66 -12.63
N GLY A 29 8.94 17.18 -13.83
CA GLY A 29 9.80 16.97 -15.01
C GLY A 29 9.59 15.64 -15.75
N ASN A 30 8.74 14.74 -15.26
CA ASN A 30 8.43 13.46 -15.91
C ASN A 30 7.11 13.54 -16.70
N GLU A 31 7.06 12.94 -17.90
CA GLU A 31 5.79 12.66 -18.59
C GLU A 31 5.19 11.36 -18.05
N ILE A 32 4.01 11.44 -17.45
CA ILE A 32 3.25 10.29 -16.97
C ILE A 32 2.17 9.98 -18.01
N ASN A 33 2.19 8.75 -18.54
CA ASN A 33 1.25 8.32 -19.56
C ASN A 33 0.27 7.30 -18.99
N PHE A 34 -1.00 7.71 -18.88
CA PHE A 34 -2.10 6.87 -18.41
C PHE A 34 -2.75 6.06 -19.55
N SER A 35 -2.25 6.19 -20.79
CA SER A 35 -2.77 5.45 -21.94
C SER A 35 -2.41 3.97 -21.89
N GLY A 36 -3.20 3.13 -22.57
CA GLY A 36 -2.94 1.68 -22.64
C GLY A 36 -3.22 0.97 -21.32
N LYS A 37 -2.79 -0.30 -21.21
CA LYS A 37 -2.93 -1.09 -19.98
C LYS A 37 -1.75 -0.87 -19.05
N TRP A 38 -2.01 -0.78 -17.76
CA TRP A 38 -0.98 -0.59 -16.75
C TRP A 38 -0.44 -1.96 -16.32
N PRO A 39 0.89 -2.10 -16.21
CA PRO A 39 1.50 -3.37 -15.86
C PRO A 39 1.13 -3.79 -14.44
N LYS A 40 0.93 -5.10 -14.26
CA LYS A 40 0.81 -5.74 -12.96
C LYS A 40 2.20 -6.18 -12.50
N ILE A 41 2.68 -5.61 -11.41
CA ILE A 41 3.99 -5.87 -10.81
C ILE A 41 3.77 -6.69 -9.54
N ASP A 42 4.38 -7.86 -9.44
CA ASP A 42 4.29 -8.68 -8.23
C ASP A 42 5.21 -8.13 -7.13
N TYR A 43 4.64 -7.89 -5.94
CA TYR A 43 5.32 -7.30 -4.79
C TYR A 43 6.60 -8.05 -4.40
N THR A 44 6.52 -9.38 -4.30
CA THR A 44 7.66 -10.20 -3.86
C THR A 44 8.73 -10.28 -4.94
N LYS A 45 8.33 -10.36 -6.22
CA LYS A 45 9.27 -10.42 -7.34
C LYS A 45 10.02 -9.12 -7.52
N ILE A 46 9.35 -7.97 -7.43
CA ILE A 46 10.01 -6.67 -7.65
C ILE A 46 11.01 -6.36 -6.53
N ILE A 47 10.71 -6.73 -5.28
CA ILE A 47 11.68 -6.60 -4.18
C ILE A 47 12.90 -7.47 -4.46
N LYS A 48 12.71 -8.72 -4.88
CA LYS A 48 13.81 -9.62 -5.23
C LYS A 48 14.64 -9.08 -6.39
N GLU A 49 14.01 -8.52 -7.42
CA GLU A 49 14.71 -7.92 -8.55
C GLU A 49 15.55 -6.71 -8.12
N LYS A 50 14.99 -5.79 -7.33
CA LYS A 50 15.66 -4.52 -6.97
C LYS A 50 16.66 -4.64 -5.83
N THR A 51 16.48 -5.61 -4.93
CA THR A 51 17.29 -5.72 -3.69
C THR A 51 18.08 -7.03 -3.62
N GLY A 52 17.71 -8.03 -4.41
CA GLY A 52 18.25 -9.38 -4.33
C GLY A 52 17.77 -10.18 -3.10
N ILE A 53 16.79 -9.68 -2.35
CA ILE A 53 16.21 -10.34 -1.17
C ILE A 53 14.95 -11.10 -1.58
N ASP A 54 14.91 -12.40 -1.29
CA ASP A 54 13.76 -13.25 -1.60
C ASP A 54 12.87 -13.41 -0.36
N LEU A 55 11.77 -12.66 -0.31
CA LEU A 55 10.84 -12.67 0.82
C LEU A 55 10.23 -14.04 1.12
N ASN A 56 10.22 -14.97 0.15
CA ASN A 56 9.73 -16.33 0.37
C ASN A 56 10.75 -17.20 1.10
N LYS A 57 12.06 -16.88 0.97
CA LYS A 57 13.14 -17.55 1.69
C LYS A 57 13.41 -16.90 3.05
N GLU A 58 13.35 -15.58 3.10
CA GLU A 58 13.46 -14.80 4.33
C GLU A 58 12.09 -14.72 5.03
N ASP A 59 11.63 -15.89 5.49
CA ASP A 59 10.28 -16.12 6.01
C ASP A 59 10.09 -15.68 7.47
N THR A 60 11.15 -15.28 8.17
CA THR A 60 11.08 -14.68 9.51
C THR A 60 11.63 -13.26 9.52
N LYS A 61 11.29 -12.50 10.55
CA LYS A 61 11.80 -11.13 10.76
C LYS A 61 13.33 -11.12 10.83
N GLU A 62 13.90 -12.02 11.61
CA GLU A 62 15.35 -12.10 11.87
C GLU A 62 16.12 -12.42 10.58
N LYS A 63 15.59 -13.35 9.78
CA LYS A 63 16.13 -13.70 8.46
C LYS A 63 16.09 -12.51 7.51
N LEU A 64 14.97 -11.80 7.43
CA LEU A 64 14.82 -10.61 6.60
C LEU A 64 15.79 -9.50 7.01
N ILE A 65 15.88 -9.19 8.30
CA ILE A 65 16.82 -8.19 8.83
C ILE A 65 18.28 -8.62 8.53
N SER A 66 18.62 -9.90 8.72
CA SER A 66 19.94 -10.42 8.39
C SER A 66 20.27 -10.26 6.91
N ALA A 67 19.31 -10.55 6.02
CA ALA A 67 19.48 -10.38 4.58
C ALA A 67 19.68 -8.91 4.19
N ILE A 68 18.89 -7.99 4.77
CA ILE A 68 19.02 -6.53 4.58
C ILE A 68 20.43 -6.08 4.99
N ARG A 69 20.88 -6.47 6.20
CA ARG A 69 22.21 -6.13 6.73
C ARG A 69 23.34 -6.68 5.85
N LYS A 70 23.25 -7.95 5.44
CA LYS A 70 24.24 -8.60 4.55
C LYS A 70 24.34 -7.92 3.18
N LYS A 71 23.22 -7.39 2.67
CA LYS A 71 23.18 -6.64 1.40
C LYS A 71 23.65 -5.18 1.55
N GLY A 72 23.90 -4.71 2.77
CA GLY A 72 24.31 -3.33 3.02
C GLY A 72 23.21 -2.30 2.74
N LEU A 73 21.94 -2.72 2.76
CA LEU A 73 20.80 -1.83 2.58
C LEU A 73 20.57 -1.06 3.88
N LYS A 74 20.50 0.27 3.76
CA LYS A 74 20.34 1.21 4.87
C LYS A 74 18.86 1.46 5.11
N ILE A 75 18.24 0.65 5.96
CA ILE A 75 16.87 0.83 6.44
C ILE A 75 16.95 1.13 7.93
N ASP A 76 16.18 2.12 8.39
CA ASP A 76 15.98 2.35 9.81
C ASP A 76 15.00 1.30 10.35
N ILE A 77 15.56 0.19 10.82
CA ILE A 77 14.79 -0.96 11.30
C ILE A 77 14.61 -0.79 12.80
N ASP A 78 13.38 -0.50 13.21
CA ASP A 78 12.98 -0.70 14.60
C ASP A 78 12.80 -2.21 14.83
N GLU A 79 13.66 -2.78 15.68
CA GLU A 79 13.68 -4.21 15.97
C GLU A 79 12.40 -4.67 16.70
N ASN A 80 11.63 -3.76 17.29
CA ASN A 80 10.35 -4.05 17.94
C ASN A 80 9.24 -4.32 16.91
N LEU A 81 9.35 -3.77 15.70
CA LEU A 81 8.32 -3.92 14.67
C LEU A 81 8.29 -5.34 14.07
N GLY A 82 7.12 -5.73 13.57
CA GLY A 82 6.91 -7.03 12.92
C GLY A 82 7.58 -7.16 11.55
N ARG A 83 7.66 -8.40 11.03
CA ARG A 83 8.22 -8.70 9.70
C ARG A 83 7.58 -7.87 8.59
N GLY A 84 6.27 -7.65 8.65
CA GLY A 84 5.52 -6.85 7.67
C GLY A 84 6.03 -5.40 7.56
N ARG A 85 6.32 -4.74 8.69
CA ARG A 85 6.85 -3.37 8.71
C ARG A 85 8.23 -3.28 8.07
N VAL A 86 9.13 -4.20 8.41
CA VAL A 86 10.48 -4.27 7.82
C VAL A 86 10.40 -4.43 6.30
N MET A 87 9.49 -5.29 5.84
CA MET A 87 9.23 -5.52 4.42
C MET A 87 8.68 -4.26 3.73
N ASP A 88 7.71 -3.58 4.34
CA ASP A 88 7.12 -2.35 3.81
C ASP A 88 8.15 -1.21 3.75
N GLN A 89 9.01 -1.06 4.76
CA GLN A 89 10.12 -0.11 4.74
C GLN A 89 11.10 -0.40 3.59
N LEU A 90 11.50 -1.66 3.41
CA LEU A 90 12.35 -2.10 2.30
C LEU A 90 11.73 -1.74 0.95
N TYR A 91 10.44 -2.02 0.76
CA TYR A 91 9.69 -1.66 -0.43
C TYR A 91 9.65 -0.14 -0.65
N LYS A 92 9.24 0.63 0.36
CA LYS A 92 9.07 2.09 0.28
C LYS A 92 10.36 2.81 -0.05
N GLN A 93 11.50 2.28 0.40
CA GLN A 93 12.79 2.92 0.20
C GLN A 93 13.49 2.49 -1.09
N TYR A 94 13.42 1.20 -1.46
CA TYR A 94 14.24 0.66 -2.56
C TYR A 94 13.46 0.36 -3.85
N VAL A 95 12.14 0.22 -3.77
CA VAL A 95 11.31 -0.13 -4.93
C VAL A 95 10.44 1.05 -5.32
N ARG A 96 9.60 1.52 -4.40
CA ARG A 96 8.51 2.48 -4.68
C ARG A 96 8.95 3.74 -5.44
N PRO A 97 10.06 4.43 -5.08
CA PRO A 97 10.45 5.68 -5.75
C PRO A 97 10.79 5.51 -7.24
N ASN A 98 11.10 4.28 -7.67
CA ASN A 98 11.47 3.99 -9.06
C ASN A 98 10.25 3.68 -9.95
N LEU A 99 9.05 3.56 -9.39
CA LEU A 99 7.82 3.23 -10.11
C LEU A 99 7.11 4.50 -10.59
N ILE A 100 7.60 5.08 -11.69
CA ILE A 100 7.14 6.38 -12.19
C ILE A 100 5.84 6.29 -12.99
N GLN A 101 5.75 5.34 -13.94
CA GLN A 101 4.54 5.16 -14.74
C GLN A 101 3.43 4.48 -13.92
N PRO A 102 2.15 4.67 -14.28
CA PRO A 102 1.03 3.99 -13.63
C PRO A 102 1.23 2.47 -13.66
N CYS A 103 1.19 1.84 -12.49
CA CYS A 103 1.29 0.38 -12.38
C CYS A 103 0.51 -0.15 -11.19
N PHE A 104 0.04 -1.39 -11.32
CA PHE A 104 -0.60 -2.11 -10.22
C PHE A 104 0.44 -2.96 -9.52
N LEU A 105 0.78 -2.60 -8.29
CA LEU A 105 1.54 -3.49 -7.41
C LEU A 105 0.58 -4.50 -6.81
N ILE A 106 0.76 -5.80 -7.07
CA ILE A 106 -0.17 -6.86 -6.69
C ILE A 106 0.48 -7.90 -5.78
N ASN A 107 -0.36 -8.76 -5.21
CA ASN A 107 0.04 -9.94 -4.44
C ASN A 107 0.85 -9.56 -3.18
N HIS A 108 0.38 -8.55 -2.45
CA HIS A 108 0.99 -8.16 -1.18
C HIS A 108 0.98 -9.35 -0.19
N PRO A 109 2.07 -9.57 0.55
CA PRO A 109 2.11 -10.59 1.60
C PRO A 109 1.04 -10.38 2.67
N ILE A 110 0.64 -11.49 3.29
CA ILE A 110 -0.38 -11.50 4.35
C ILE A 110 0.05 -10.68 5.57
N ASP A 111 1.35 -10.63 5.87
CA ASP A 111 1.95 -9.89 6.99
C ASP A 111 1.61 -8.39 7.00
N ILE A 112 1.28 -7.82 5.84
CA ILE A 112 0.98 -6.39 5.67
C ILE A 112 -0.45 -6.14 5.21
N SER A 113 -1.29 -7.17 5.19
CA SER A 113 -2.61 -7.14 4.57
C SER A 113 -3.68 -7.80 5.45
N PRO A 114 -3.91 -7.32 6.69
CA PRO A 114 -4.75 -7.99 7.68
C PRO A 114 -6.23 -8.09 7.25
N LEU A 115 -6.71 -7.20 6.38
CA LEU A 115 -8.10 -7.18 5.91
C LEU A 115 -8.29 -7.77 4.51
N ALA A 116 -7.22 -8.18 3.83
CA ALA A 116 -7.30 -8.64 2.45
C ALA A 116 -7.41 -10.16 2.35
N LYS A 117 -8.33 -10.66 1.53
CA LYS A 117 -8.52 -12.10 1.33
C LYS A 117 -7.27 -12.77 0.78
N LYS A 118 -6.86 -13.91 1.36
CA LYS A 118 -5.70 -14.69 0.89
C LYS A 118 -5.96 -15.36 -0.46
N HIS A 119 -4.91 -15.60 -1.23
CA HIS A 119 -5.02 -16.46 -2.41
C HIS A 119 -5.26 -17.92 -1.98
N LYS A 120 -6.14 -18.63 -2.72
CA LYS A 120 -6.40 -20.06 -2.47
C LYS A 120 -5.14 -20.91 -2.69
N ASP A 121 -4.41 -20.64 -3.77
CA ASP A 121 -3.25 -21.44 -4.17
C ASP A 121 -1.95 -21.03 -3.46
N ASN A 122 -1.92 -19.84 -2.85
CA ASN A 122 -0.79 -19.36 -2.07
C ASN A 122 -1.25 -18.49 -0.90
N PRO A 123 -1.58 -19.10 0.25
CA PRO A 123 -2.07 -18.39 1.44
C PRO A 123 -1.12 -17.33 2.02
N LYS A 124 0.17 -17.33 1.64
CA LYS A 124 1.14 -16.30 2.07
C LYS A 124 0.91 -14.94 1.40
N LEU A 125 0.12 -14.90 0.32
CA LEU A 125 -0.17 -13.71 -0.45
C LEU A 125 -1.66 -13.39 -0.39
N THR A 126 -1.99 -12.12 -0.58
CA THR A 126 -3.38 -11.62 -0.56
C THR A 126 -3.79 -11.05 -1.91
N GLN A 127 -5.09 -11.10 -2.17
CA GLN A 127 -5.75 -10.53 -3.34
C GLN A 127 -5.87 -9.01 -3.21
N ARG A 128 -4.72 -8.35 -3.05
CA ARG A 128 -4.57 -6.92 -2.86
C ARG A 128 -3.79 -6.32 -4.01
N PHE A 129 -4.12 -5.09 -4.36
CA PHE A 129 -3.30 -4.25 -5.20
C PHE A 129 -3.20 -2.82 -4.67
N GLN A 130 -2.14 -2.15 -5.08
CA GLN A 130 -1.99 -0.71 -4.99
C GLN A 130 -1.81 -0.13 -6.39
N LEU A 131 -2.45 1.01 -6.68
CA LEU A 131 -2.10 1.81 -7.86
C LEU A 131 -0.96 2.76 -7.48
N LEU A 132 0.15 2.63 -8.19
CA LEU A 132 1.32 3.45 -8.05
C LEU A 132 1.43 4.38 -9.25
N VAL A 133 1.62 5.67 -8.99
CA VAL A 133 1.86 6.70 -10.01
C VAL A 133 2.91 7.66 -9.46
N ALA A 134 3.95 7.97 -10.25
CA ALA A 134 5.02 8.88 -9.84
C ALA A 134 5.69 8.51 -8.50
N GLY A 135 5.87 7.22 -8.24
CA GLY A 135 6.42 6.72 -6.97
C GLY A 135 5.51 6.93 -5.75
N SER A 136 4.24 7.31 -5.96
CA SER A 136 3.25 7.53 -4.92
C SER A 136 2.10 6.52 -5.02
N GLU A 137 1.61 6.09 -3.86
CA GLU A 137 0.43 5.23 -3.75
C GLU A 137 -0.85 6.08 -3.83
N ILE A 138 -1.66 5.81 -4.85
CA ILE A 138 -2.89 6.54 -5.15
C ILE A 138 -4.13 5.73 -4.78
N VAL A 139 -4.09 4.42 -4.98
CA VAL A 139 -5.18 3.50 -4.62
C VAL A 139 -4.61 2.36 -3.79
N ASN A 140 -5.37 1.93 -2.78
CA ASN A 140 -5.22 0.65 -2.11
C ASN A 140 -6.55 -0.09 -2.20
N ALA A 141 -6.52 -1.32 -2.70
CA ALA A 141 -7.74 -2.06 -2.98
C ALA A 141 -7.50 -3.56 -2.87
N PHE A 142 -8.54 -4.31 -2.51
CA PHE A 142 -8.42 -5.75 -2.30
C PHE A 142 -9.77 -6.46 -2.44
N THR A 143 -9.73 -7.78 -2.64
CA THR A 143 -10.88 -8.60 -2.30
C THR A 143 -11.00 -8.64 -0.79
N GLU A 144 -12.15 -8.23 -0.27
CA GLU A 144 -12.42 -8.14 1.17
C GLU A 144 -12.32 -9.51 1.85
N LEU A 145 -11.68 -9.53 3.02
CA LEU A 145 -11.72 -10.69 3.89
C LEU A 145 -13.09 -10.77 4.55
N ASN A 146 -13.87 -11.77 4.16
CA ASN A 146 -15.24 -11.96 4.60
C ASN A 146 -15.42 -13.24 5.44
N ASP A 147 -14.33 -13.88 5.85
CA ASP A 147 -14.32 -15.03 6.74
C ASP A 147 -14.06 -14.54 8.17
N PRO A 148 -15.05 -14.58 9.08
CA PRO A 148 -14.89 -14.04 10.43
C PRO A 148 -13.83 -14.79 11.25
N ILE A 149 -13.59 -16.07 10.97
CA ILE A 149 -12.60 -16.89 11.68
C ILE A 149 -11.20 -16.42 11.30
N ASP A 150 -10.91 -16.31 10.00
CA ASP A 150 -9.64 -15.78 9.49
C ASP A 150 -9.44 -14.32 9.94
N GLN A 151 -10.50 -13.51 9.94
CA GLN A 151 -10.40 -12.11 10.39
C GLN A 151 -10.04 -11.99 11.87
N ARG A 152 -10.62 -12.82 12.75
CA ARG A 152 -10.28 -12.87 14.17
C ARG A 152 -8.82 -13.27 14.39
N GLU A 153 -8.37 -14.35 13.73
CA GLU A 153 -6.97 -14.79 13.80
C GLU A 153 -6.00 -13.67 13.44
N ARG A 154 -6.32 -12.88 12.40
CA ARG A 154 -5.49 -11.75 11.98
C ARG A 154 -5.51 -10.59 12.97
N PHE A 155 -6.65 -10.28 13.59
CA PHE A 155 -6.67 -9.26 14.64
C PHE A 155 -5.90 -9.71 15.89
N GLU A 156 -5.93 -10.98 16.25
CA GLU A 156 -5.09 -11.52 17.32
C GLU A 156 -3.59 -11.40 17.00
N GLU A 157 -3.19 -11.63 15.74
CA GLU A 157 -1.82 -11.37 15.28
C GLU A 157 -1.46 -9.88 15.35
N GLN A 158 -2.36 -8.98 14.93
CA GLN A 158 -2.15 -7.53 15.04
C GLN A 158 -2.04 -7.06 16.50
N MET A 159 -2.84 -7.62 17.41
CA MET A 159 -2.75 -7.35 18.85
C MET A 159 -1.39 -7.75 19.42
N LYS A 160 -0.85 -8.91 19.03
CA LYS A 160 0.52 -9.32 19.43
C LYS A 160 1.58 -8.33 18.94
N LEU A 161 1.43 -7.80 17.72
CA LEU A 161 2.33 -6.78 17.19
C LEU A 161 2.21 -5.46 17.96
N ARG A 162 0.98 -5.08 18.33
CA ARG A 162 0.71 -3.88 19.14
C ARG A 162 1.33 -3.98 20.53
N GLU A 163 1.18 -5.11 21.20
CA GLU A 163 1.82 -5.40 22.50
C GLU A 163 3.35 -5.39 22.40
N ALA A 164 3.90 -5.73 21.23
CA ALA A 164 5.33 -5.65 20.94
C ALA A 164 5.81 -4.23 20.56
N GLY A 165 4.92 -3.24 20.49
CA GLY A 165 5.25 -1.83 20.26
C GLY A 165 4.87 -1.25 18.89
N ASP A 166 4.18 -2.00 18.01
CA ASP A 166 3.61 -1.47 16.77
C ASP A 166 2.32 -0.70 17.07
N GLU A 167 2.42 0.59 17.40
CA GLU A 167 1.27 1.46 17.73
C GLU A 167 0.22 1.55 16.60
N GLU A 168 0.67 1.30 15.37
CA GLU A 168 -0.11 1.34 14.14
C GLU A 168 -0.76 -0.02 13.79
N ALA A 169 -0.51 -1.06 14.58
CA ALA A 169 -1.19 -2.35 14.44
C ALA A 169 -2.64 -2.28 14.92
N GLN A 170 -3.51 -3.03 14.24
CA GLN A 170 -4.96 -2.98 14.47
C GLN A 170 -5.35 -3.59 15.82
N MET A 171 -6.40 -3.02 16.43
CA MET A 171 -7.04 -3.61 17.60
C MET A 171 -8.16 -4.56 17.17
N ILE A 172 -8.48 -5.54 18.01
CA ILE A 172 -9.67 -6.37 17.81
C ILE A 172 -10.90 -5.48 17.93
N ASP A 173 -11.74 -5.52 16.89
CA ASP A 173 -13.07 -4.92 16.86
C ASP A 173 -14.10 -6.06 16.88
N GLU A 174 -14.69 -6.30 18.05
CA GLU A 174 -15.65 -7.39 18.25
C GLU A 174 -16.95 -7.16 17.48
N ASP A 175 -17.42 -5.91 17.40
CA ASP A 175 -18.64 -5.55 16.66
C ASP A 175 -18.45 -5.77 15.14
N PHE A 176 -17.25 -5.48 14.63
CA PHE A 176 -16.90 -5.79 13.24
C PHE A 176 -16.86 -7.29 12.97
N ILE A 177 -16.30 -8.10 13.87
CA ILE A 177 -16.28 -9.56 13.72
C ILE A 177 -17.71 -10.12 13.76
N GLU A 178 -18.54 -9.70 14.72
CA GLU A 178 -19.94 -10.13 14.81
C GLU A 178 -20.70 -9.78 13.52
N SER A 179 -20.43 -8.61 12.93
CA SER A 179 -21.01 -8.22 11.65
C SER A 179 -20.60 -9.14 10.50
N LEU A 180 -19.36 -9.65 10.49
CA LEU A 180 -18.90 -10.63 9.51
C LEU A 180 -19.55 -12.00 9.71
N GLU A 181 -19.87 -12.39 10.94
CA GLU A 181 -20.56 -13.65 11.27
C GLU A 181 -22.00 -13.68 10.77
N ILE A 182 -22.68 -12.53 10.72
CA ILE A 182 -24.00 -12.39 10.07
C ILE A 182 -23.91 -12.68 8.57
N GLY A 183 -22.78 -12.32 7.95
CA GLY A 183 -22.44 -12.67 6.59
C GLY A 183 -22.15 -11.46 5.70
N LEU A 184 -20.89 -11.33 5.30
CA LEU A 184 -20.46 -10.43 4.23
C LEU A 184 -20.32 -11.21 2.92
N PRO A 185 -21.06 -10.88 1.85
CA PRO A 185 -20.84 -11.51 0.54
C PRO A 185 -19.43 -11.21 0.01
N PRO A 186 -18.92 -11.99 -0.96
CA PRO A 186 -17.66 -11.66 -1.64
C PRO A 186 -17.67 -10.23 -2.17
N THR A 187 -16.79 -9.39 -1.64
CA THR A 187 -16.80 -7.94 -1.85
C THR A 187 -15.42 -7.44 -2.30
N GLY A 188 -15.39 -6.31 -3.00
CA GLY A 188 -14.17 -5.59 -3.35
C GLY A 188 -14.09 -4.27 -2.59
N GLY A 189 -12.98 -4.05 -1.89
CA GLY A 189 -12.64 -2.81 -1.22
C GLY A 189 -11.82 -1.89 -2.09
N PHE A 190 -12.11 -0.59 -2.06
CA PHE A 190 -11.40 0.43 -2.81
C PHE A 190 -11.21 1.69 -1.98
N GLY A 191 -9.96 2.07 -1.74
CA GLY A 191 -9.60 3.34 -1.10
C GLY A 191 -8.69 4.16 -2.03
N MET A 192 -8.96 5.45 -2.15
CA MET A 192 -8.22 6.37 -3.02
C MET A 192 -7.75 7.61 -2.24
N GLY A 193 -6.47 7.95 -2.39
CA GLY A 193 -5.91 9.20 -1.91
C GLY A 193 -6.18 10.33 -2.91
N ILE A 194 -7.32 11.02 -2.74
CA ILE A 194 -7.76 12.10 -3.63
C ILE A 194 -6.71 13.23 -3.68
N ASP A 195 -6.19 13.66 -2.53
CA ASP A 195 -5.21 14.75 -2.48
C ASP A 195 -3.92 14.42 -3.24
N ARG A 196 -3.42 13.18 -3.11
CA ARG A 196 -2.22 12.74 -3.85
C ARG A 196 -2.48 12.69 -5.35
N PHE A 197 -3.67 12.23 -5.74
CA PHE A 197 -4.04 12.22 -7.15
C PHE A 197 -4.11 13.64 -7.71
N PHE A 198 -4.75 14.56 -6.99
CA PHE A 198 -4.83 15.96 -7.38
C PHE A 198 -3.44 16.58 -7.47
N ALA A 199 -2.59 16.41 -6.46
CA ALA A 199 -1.22 16.92 -6.46
C ALA A 199 -0.42 16.45 -7.68
N ILE A 200 -0.55 15.19 -8.08
CA ILE A 200 0.09 14.69 -9.30
C ILE A 200 -0.48 15.35 -10.56
N LEU A 201 -1.80 15.50 -10.65
CA LEU A 201 -2.45 16.11 -11.81
C LEU A 201 -2.16 17.61 -11.96
N THR A 202 -1.88 18.30 -10.85
CA THR A 202 -1.60 19.74 -10.80
C THR A 202 -0.11 20.06 -10.65
N ASP A 203 0.77 19.06 -10.80
CA ASP A 203 2.22 19.19 -10.70
C ASP A 203 2.72 19.78 -9.37
N GLN A 204 2.10 19.37 -8.26
CA GLN A 204 2.47 19.77 -6.90
C GLN A 204 3.26 18.67 -6.19
N ASP A 205 4.41 19.00 -5.63
CA ASP A 205 5.29 18.07 -4.91
C ASP A 205 4.78 17.70 -3.51
N THR A 206 3.79 18.43 -3.00
CA THR A 206 3.19 18.25 -1.68
C THR A 206 1.67 18.38 -1.72
N VAL A 207 0.99 17.50 -0.96
CA VAL A 207 -0.48 17.52 -0.82
C VAL A 207 -1.01 18.80 -0.18
N ARG A 208 -0.15 19.58 0.49
CA ARG A 208 -0.56 20.85 1.12
C ARG A 208 -1.01 21.88 0.10
N GLU A 209 -0.44 21.87 -1.11
CA GLU A 209 -0.77 22.82 -2.18
C GLU A 209 -2.13 22.54 -2.84
N VAL A 210 -2.74 21.39 -2.55
CA VAL A 210 -4.09 21.03 -3.05
C VAL A 210 -5.16 21.05 -1.97
N VAL A 211 -4.80 21.47 -0.75
CA VAL A 211 -5.71 21.65 0.38
C VAL A 211 -5.79 23.13 0.71
N LEU A 212 -7.00 23.71 0.72
CA LEU A 212 -7.19 25.16 0.93
C LEU A 212 -6.62 25.65 2.28
N PHE A 213 -6.75 24.84 3.33
CA PHE A 213 -6.29 25.16 4.69
C PHE A 213 -5.56 23.94 5.27
N PRO A 214 -4.30 23.69 4.88
CA PRO A 214 -3.56 22.55 5.39
C PRO A 214 -3.23 22.75 6.88
N MET A 215 -3.12 21.65 7.62
CA MET A 215 -2.71 21.71 9.03
C MET A 215 -1.30 22.29 9.14
N MET A 216 -1.19 23.43 9.84
CA MET A 216 0.06 24.11 10.12
C MET A 216 0.54 23.80 11.54
N LYS A 217 1.85 23.89 11.76
CA LYS A 217 2.38 23.90 13.13
C LYS A 217 1.88 25.19 13.81
N PRO A 218 1.34 25.13 15.04
CA PRO A 218 1.02 26.32 15.80
C PRO A 218 2.26 27.21 15.95
N GLU A 219 2.06 28.53 15.98
CA GLU A 219 3.13 29.43 16.43
C GLU A 219 3.42 29.13 17.90
N GLU A 220 4.70 29.01 18.26
CA GLU A 220 5.09 28.98 19.67
C GLU A 220 4.71 30.34 20.29
N GLU A 221 3.86 30.34 21.32
CA GLU A 221 3.59 31.55 22.09
C GLU A 221 4.94 32.14 22.54
N LYS A 222 5.35 33.24 21.94
CA LYS A 222 6.32 34.13 22.58
C LYS A 222 5.62 34.65 23.82
N ARG A 223 5.90 34.03 24.97
CA ARG A 223 5.60 34.63 26.27
C ARG A 223 6.39 35.92 26.36
N ASP A 224 5.70 37.04 26.16
CA ASP A 224 6.19 38.38 26.51
C ASP A 224 6.43 38.51 28.02
#